data_AF-A0A977Q3R7-F1
#
_entry.id   AF-A0A977Q3R7-F1
#
_cell.length_a   1.000
_cell.length_b   1.000
_cell.length_c   1.000
_cell.angle_alpha   90.00
_cell.angle_beta   90.00
_cell.angle_gamma   90.00
#
_symmetry.space_group_name_H-M   'P 1'
#
loop_
_entity.id
_entity.type
_entity.pdbx_description
1 polymer ?
#
loop_
_entity_poly.entity_id
_entity_poly.type
_entity_poly.pdbx_seq_one_letter_code
_entity_poly.pdbx_strand_id
1 'polypeptide(L)'
;MKKNLKRKSHIDLEFLNEKFSVDRYLQLNQLERIEFRMELKKTIKTLQRNYTILWMSNENLVKKGMQNENKIAQAISILEEWASSYQYDRLFYIKECIADLKKHLLEEMFGGKQLFYDLDKNMIAFDTNYLPFILGRNSNLKLVQNENLPHK
;
A
#
# COMPACT_ATOMS: atom_id res chain seq x y z
N MET A 1 27.69 9.66 -27.52
CA MET A 1 27.26 10.37 -26.30
C MET A 1 26.59 9.37 -25.35
N LYS A 2 27.26 8.96 -24.27
CA LYS A 2 26.64 8.11 -23.24
C LYS A 2 25.79 9.00 -22.33
N LYS A 3 24.46 8.84 -22.38
CA LYS A 3 23.56 9.48 -21.41
C LYS A 3 23.90 8.89 -20.03
N ASN A 4 24.50 9.70 -19.17
CA ASN A 4 24.56 9.43 -17.74
C ASN A 4 23.12 9.34 -17.23
N LEU A 5 22.58 8.13 -17.15
CA LEU A 5 21.43 7.87 -16.29
C LEU A 5 21.91 8.16 -14.86
N LYS A 6 21.64 9.38 -14.39
CA LYS A 6 21.67 9.69 -12.96
C LYS A 6 20.87 8.59 -12.29
N ARG A 7 21.54 7.75 -11.50
CA ARG A 7 20.87 6.81 -10.60
C ARG A 7 19.85 7.64 -9.81
N LYS A 8 18.56 7.42 -10.03
CA LYS A 8 17.53 7.96 -9.15
C LYS A 8 17.89 7.44 -7.76
N SER A 9 18.15 8.35 -6.82
CA SER A 9 18.29 7.98 -5.42
C SER A 9 17.00 7.24 -5.04
N HIS A 10 17.13 5.99 -4.61
CA HIS A 10 16.01 5.23 -4.08
C HIS A 10 15.39 6.07 -2.95
N ILE A 11 14.09 6.32 -3.04
CA ILE A 11 13.43 7.16 -2.04
C ILE A 11 13.22 6.33 -0.78
N ASP A 12 13.52 6.92 0.37
CA ASP A 12 13.31 6.29 1.67
C ASP A 12 11.81 6.34 2.01
N LEU A 13 11.08 5.28 1.70
CA LEU A 13 9.65 5.17 1.99
C LEU A 13 9.37 4.95 3.48
N GLU A 14 10.31 4.38 4.23
CA GLU A 14 10.19 4.20 5.67
C GLU A 14 10.12 5.57 6.36
N PHE A 15 11.08 6.45 6.04
CA PHE A 15 11.06 7.84 6.50
C PHE A 15 9.76 8.57 6.10
N LEU A 16 9.25 8.35 4.88
CA LEU A 16 8.01 8.97 4.45
C LEU A 16 6.79 8.45 5.21
N ASN A 17 6.74 7.16 5.55
CA ASN A 17 5.64 6.57 6.32
C ASN A 17 5.70 6.95 7.81
N GLU A 18 6.89 7.15 8.38
CA GLU A 18 7.05 7.76 9.70
C GLU A 18 6.61 9.23 9.69
N LYS A 19 7.00 9.96 8.64
CA LYS A 19 6.66 11.37 8.49
C LYS A 19 5.16 11.56 8.26
N PHE A 20 4.56 10.72 7.42
CA PHE A 20 3.16 10.80 7.03
C PHE A 20 2.41 9.54 7.45
N SER A 21 1.75 9.61 8.60
CA SER A 21 0.87 8.54 9.10
C SER A 21 -0.49 9.10 9.52
N VAL A 22 -1.49 8.21 9.57
CA VAL A 22 -2.84 8.54 10.07
C VAL A 22 -2.76 8.94 11.55
N ASP A 23 -2.02 8.19 12.35
CA ASP A 23 -1.91 8.42 13.79
C ASP A 23 -1.32 9.80 14.08
N ARG A 24 -0.24 10.16 13.38
CA ARG A 24 0.34 11.50 13.48
C ARG A 24 -0.68 12.55 13.08
N TYR A 25 -1.32 12.40 11.93
CA TYR A 25 -2.31 13.36 11.42
C TYR A 25 -3.48 13.59 12.40
N LEU A 26 -3.93 12.55 13.11
CA LEU A 26 -5.01 12.66 14.11
C LEU A 26 -4.58 13.46 15.35
N GLN A 27 -3.31 13.40 15.75
CA GLN A 27 -2.78 14.14 16.90
C GLN A 27 -2.57 15.63 16.62
N LEU A 28 -2.49 16.03 15.35
CA LEU A 28 -2.27 17.42 14.96
C LEU A 28 -3.50 18.30 15.19
N ASN A 29 -3.27 19.57 15.52
CA ASN A 29 -4.28 20.62 15.55
C ASN A 29 -4.69 21.06 14.13
N GLN A 30 -5.67 21.96 14.02
CA GLN A 30 -6.22 22.35 12.72
C GLN A 30 -5.20 23.00 11.77
N LEU A 31 -4.34 23.90 12.26
CA LEU A 31 -3.32 24.58 11.45
C LEU A 31 -2.26 23.58 10.99
N GLU A 32 -1.77 22.74 11.91
CA GLU A 32 -0.80 21.69 11.62
C GLU A 32 -1.35 20.67 10.61
N ARG A 33 -2.64 20.32 10.67
CA ARG A 33 -3.30 19.46 9.66
C ARG A 33 -3.32 20.09 8.27
N ILE A 34 -3.42 21.42 8.17
CA ILE A 34 -3.35 22.10 6.87
C ILE A 34 -1.93 22.00 6.32
N GLU A 35 -0.92 22.30 7.13
CA GLU A 35 0.49 22.20 6.76
C GLU A 35 0.87 20.77 6.36
N PHE A 36 0.47 19.79 7.17
CA PHE A 36 0.68 18.36 6.89
C PHE A 36 0.13 17.97 5.52
N ARG A 37 -1.10 18.38 5.19
CA ARG A 37 -1.71 18.10 3.88
C ARG A 37 -0.96 18.78 2.74
N MET A 38 -0.46 20.00 2.94
CA MET A 38 0.32 20.70 1.91
C MET A 38 1.63 19.98 1.63
N GLU A 39 2.37 19.60 2.68
CA GLU A 39 3.62 18.84 2.55
C GLU A 39 3.38 17.46 1.91
N LEU A 40 2.33 16.76 2.33
CA LEU A 40 1.95 15.48 1.76
C LEU A 40 1.64 15.61 0.27
N LYS A 41 0.85 16.62 -0.14
CA LYS A 41 0.57 16.90 -1.56
C LYS A 41 1.83 17.18 -2.37
N LYS A 42 2.80 17.92 -1.80
CA LYS A 42 4.09 18.20 -2.46
C LYS A 42 4.92 16.92 -2.62
N THR A 43 4.94 16.08 -1.59
CA THR A 43 5.63 14.79 -1.61
C THR A 43 5.02 13.86 -2.66
N ILE A 44 3.70 13.73 -2.68
CA ILE A 44 2.97 12.96 -3.69
C ILE A 44 3.29 13.43 -5.12
N LYS A 45 3.27 14.74 -5.38
CA LYS A 45 3.64 15.28 -6.70
C LYS A 45 5.08 14.93 -7.09
N THR A 46 5.98 14.84 -6.11
CA THR A 46 7.38 14.46 -6.33
C THR A 46 7.49 12.98 -6.65
N LEU A 47 6.77 12.14 -5.91
CA LEU A 47 6.65 10.70 -6.17
C LEU A 47 6.10 10.43 -7.57
N GLN A 48 4.99 11.07 -7.95
CA GLN A 48 4.36 10.93 -9.26
C GLN A 48 5.24 11.33 -10.45
N ARG A 49 6.24 12.20 -10.24
CA ARG A 49 7.21 12.57 -11.29
C ARG A 49 8.31 11.52 -11.46
N ASN A 50 8.61 10.80 -10.40
CA ASN A 50 9.78 9.93 -10.32
C ASN A 50 9.42 8.44 -10.41
N TYR A 51 8.18 8.08 -10.10
CA TYR A 51 7.72 6.70 -9.98
C TYR A 51 6.38 6.51 -10.67
N THR A 52 6.13 5.29 -11.13
CA THR A 52 4.78 4.85 -11.48
C THR A 52 4.01 4.66 -10.18
N ILE A 53 2.86 5.31 -10.06
CA ILE A 53 2.02 5.25 -8.86
C ILE A 53 0.80 4.40 -9.13
N LEU A 54 0.57 3.41 -8.27
CA LEU A 54 -0.64 2.58 -8.27
C LEU A 54 -1.47 2.91 -7.03
N TRP A 55 -2.77 3.04 -7.19
CA TRP A 55 -3.68 3.17 -6.05
C TRP A 55 -4.18 1.77 -5.70
N MET A 56 -3.79 1.28 -4.52
CA MET A 56 -4.07 -0.10 -4.14
C MET A 56 -4.79 -0.18 -2.79
N SER A 57 -5.82 -1.02 -2.75
CA SER A 57 -6.42 -1.48 -1.50
C SER A 57 -5.54 -2.56 -0.88
N ASN A 58 -5.76 -2.84 0.42
CA ASN A 58 -5.11 -3.94 1.12
C ASN A 58 -5.28 -5.27 0.36
N GLU A 59 -6.46 -5.54 -0.22
CA GLU A 59 -6.69 -6.77 -0.99
C GLU A 59 -5.80 -6.86 -2.23
N ASN A 60 -5.59 -5.76 -2.95
CA ASN A 60 -4.73 -5.75 -4.12
C ASN A 60 -3.25 -5.86 -3.73
N LEU A 61 -2.85 -5.26 -2.60
CA LEU A 61 -1.51 -5.42 -2.04
C LEU A 61 -1.26 -6.87 -1.62
N VAL A 62 -2.22 -7.51 -0.95
CA VAL A 62 -2.18 -8.93 -0.61
C VAL A 62 -2.03 -9.77 -1.87
N LYS A 63 -2.83 -9.54 -2.93
CA LYS A 63 -2.68 -10.28 -4.20
C LYS A 63 -1.30 -10.12 -4.80
N LYS A 64 -0.72 -8.91 -4.75
CA LYS A 64 0.66 -8.68 -5.22
C LYS A 64 1.67 -9.44 -4.35
N GLY A 65 1.46 -9.46 -3.04
CA GLY A 65 2.25 -10.25 -2.11
C GLY A 65 2.15 -11.76 -2.30
N MET A 66 0.97 -12.25 -2.67
CA MET A 66 0.74 -13.65 -2.97
C MET A 66 1.43 -14.11 -4.26
N GLN A 67 1.83 -13.19 -5.13
CA GLN A 67 2.68 -13.49 -6.29
C GLN A 67 4.15 -13.71 -5.90
N ASN A 68 4.58 -13.23 -4.73
CA ASN A 68 5.89 -13.55 -4.18
C ASN A 68 5.81 -14.91 -3.48
N GLU A 69 6.84 -15.75 -3.61
CA GLU A 69 6.93 -17.10 -3.01
C GLU A 69 7.09 -17.06 -1.46
N ASN A 70 6.19 -16.35 -0.78
CA ASN A 70 6.17 -16.21 0.67
C ASN A 70 5.41 -17.40 1.29
N LYS A 71 5.96 -17.97 2.38
CA LYS A 71 5.31 -19.03 3.18
C LYS A 71 3.93 -18.60 3.70
N ILE A 72 3.74 -17.31 4.04
CA ILE A 72 2.44 -16.76 4.45
C ILE A 72 1.44 -16.80 3.28
N ALA A 73 1.88 -16.48 2.06
CA ALA A 73 1.02 -16.56 0.88
C ALA A 73 0.56 -18.00 0.59
N GLN A 74 1.47 -18.97 0.73
CA GLN A 74 1.14 -20.39 0.61
C GLN A 74 0.13 -20.84 1.67
N ALA A 75 0.33 -20.42 2.93
CA ALA A 75 -0.60 -20.72 4.02
C ALA A 75 -1.99 -20.12 3.78
N ILE A 76 -2.07 -18.88 3.28
CA ILE A 76 -3.34 -18.24 2.89
C ILE A 76 -4.05 -19.07 1.81
N SER A 77 -3.34 -19.49 0.75
CA SER A 77 -3.93 -20.30 -0.33
C SER A 77 -4.48 -21.63 0.16
N ILE A 78 -3.74 -22.34 1.02
CA ILE A 78 -4.19 -23.62 1.61
C ILE A 78 -5.45 -23.40 2.46
N LEU A 79 -5.49 -22.34 3.28
CA LEU A 79 -6.64 -22.04 4.12
C LEU A 79 -7.86 -21.59 3.30
N GLU A 80 -7.66 -20.86 2.21
CA GLU A 80 -8.74 -20.50 1.28
C GLU A 80 -9.33 -21.75 0.59
N GLU A 81 -8.49 -22.72 0.21
CA GLU A 81 -8.94 -24.02 -0.30
C GLU A 81 -9.77 -24.77 0.76
N TRP A 82 -9.27 -24.84 2.00
CA TRP A 82 -9.98 -25.47 3.11
C TRP A 82 -11.32 -24.76 3.39
N ALA A 83 -11.34 -23.43 3.41
CA ALA A 83 -12.56 -22.65 3.58
C ALA A 83 -13.63 -22.99 2.55
N SER A 84 -13.25 -23.29 1.31
CA SER A 84 -14.19 -23.69 0.26
C SER A 84 -14.87 -25.06 0.50
N SER A 85 -14.30 -25.88 1.39
CA SER A 85 -14.72 -27.27 1.64
C SER A 85 -15.49 -27.48 2.95
N TYR A 86 -15.51 -26.51 3.88
CA TYR A 86 -16.10 -26.66 5.22
C TYR A 86 -17.45 -25.92 5.38
N GLN A 87 -18.34 -26.49 6.19
CA GLN A 87 -19.60 -25.87 6.61
C GLN A 87 -19.41 -24.90 7.81
N TYR A 88 -20.43 -24.04 8.00
CA TYR A 88 -20.46 -22.78 8.76
C TYR A 88 -19.55 -22.64 9.99
N ASP A 89 -19.55 -23.58 10.94
CA ASP A 89 -18.86 -23.38 12.22
C ASP A 89 -17.34 -23.35 12.09
N ARG A 90 -16.76 -24.21 11.23
CA ARG A 90 -15.32 -24.22 10.96
C ARG A 90 -14.92 -23.14 9.97
N LEU A 91 -15.84 -22.76 9.09
CA LEU A 91 -15.64 -21.70 8.11
C LEU A 91 -15.37 -20.35 8.77
N PHE A 92 -16.02 -20.05 9.89
CA PHE A 92 -15.79 -18.82 10.65
C PHE A 92 -14.33 -18.71 11.11
N TYR A 93 -13.83 -19.72 11.83
CA TYR A 93 -12.44 -19.74 12.32
C TYR A 93 -11.41 -19.68 11.18
N ILE A 94 -11.63 -20.42 10.10
CA ILE A 94 -10.71 -20.40 8.95
C ILE A 94 -10.66 -19.00 8.33
N LYS A 95 -11.80 -18.30 8.21
CA LYS A 95 -11.83 -16.93 7.68
C LYS A 95 -11.12 -15.93 8.58
N GLU A 96 -11.21 -16.06 9.90
CA GLU A 96 -10.44 -15.24 10.83
C GLU A 96 -8.94 -15.48 10.67
N CYS A 97 -8.50 -16.75 10.60
CA CYS A 97 -7.10 -17.08 10.35
C CYS A 97 -6.59 -16.50 9.02
N ILE A 98 -7.39 -16.57 7.95
CA ILE A 98 -7.04 -15.97 6.65
C ILE A 98 -6.88 -14.45 6.79
N ALA A 99 -7.78 -13.78 7.52
CA ALA A 99 -7.69 -12.34 7.73
C ALA A 99 -6.43 -11.95 8.50
N ASP A 100 -6.09 -12.68 9.56
CA ASP A 100 -4.88 -12.46 10.34
C ASP A 100 -3.61 -12.70 9.53
N LEU A 101 -3.56 -13.76 8.73
CA LEU A 101 -2.41 -14.04 7.85
C LEU A 101 -2.27 -12.98 6.75
N LYS A 102 -3.37 -12.49 6.18
CA LYS A 102 -3.35 -11.38 5.22
C LYS A 102 -2.75 -10.12 5.84
N LYS A 103 -3.08 -9.84 7.11
CA LYS A 103 -2.49 -8.74 7.86
C LYS A 103 -0.99 -8.95 8.09
N HIS A 104 -0.57 -10.14 8.52
CA HIS A 104 0.85 -10.46 8.72
C HIS A 104 1.65 -10.41 7.42
N LEU A 105 1.08 -10.85 6.29
CA LEU A 105 1.71 -10.74 4.98
C LEU A 105 2.01 -9.29 4.62
N LEU A 106 1.05 -8.39 4.85
CA LEU A 106 1.25 -6.95 4.63
C LEU A 106 2.30 -6.37 5.59
N GLU A 107 2.32 -6.80 6.85
CA GLU A 107 3.32 -6.40 7.83
C GLU A 107 4.73 -6.89 7.46
N GLU A 108 4.90 -8.13 7.01
CA GLU A 108 6.19 -8.66 6.60
C GLU A 108 6.70 -7.98 5.33
N MET A 109 5.82 -7.75 4.36
CA MET A 109 6.22 -7.17 3.08
C MET A 109 6.49 -5.68 3.17
N PHE A 110 5.77 -4.98 4.02
CA PHE A 110 5.75 -3.52 3.99
C PHE A 110 5.97 -2.88 5.36
N GLY A 111 5.94 -3.61 6.48
CA GLY A 111 6.08 -3.03 7.81
C GLY A 111 4.77 -2.51 8.42
N GLY A 112 3.61 -2.85 7.83
CA GLY A 112 2.29 -2.66 8.44
C GLY A 112 1.43 -1.59 7.78
N LYS A 113 0.66 -0.83 8.57
CA LYS A 113 -0.26 0.20 8.07
C LYS A 113 0.52 1.41 7.56
N GLN A 114 0.62 1.53 6.24
CA GLN A 114 1.40 2.57 5.58
C GLN A 114 0.56 3.38 4.60
N LEU A 115 1.06 4.57 4.24
CA LEU A 115 0.47 5.38 3.17
C LEU A 115 1.09 5.06 1.81
N PHE A 116 2.37 4.65 1.83
CA PHE A 116 3.17 4.36 0.65
C PHE A 116 3.80 2.97 0.78
N TYR A 117 3.67 2.14 -0.24
CA TYR A 117 4.20 0.79 -0.26
C TYR A 117 5.21 0.66 -1.40
N ASP A 118 6.42 0.16 -1.12
CA ASP A 118 7.42 -0.12 -2.15
C ASP A 118 7.04 -1.41 -2.89
N LEU A 119 6.70 -1.32 -4.18
CA LEU A 119 6.34 -2.51 -4.96
C LEU A 119 7.54 -3.06 -5.74
N ASP A 120 8.36 -2.16 -6.27
CA ASP A 120 9.61 -2.43 -7.00
C ASP A 120 10.35 -1.09 -7.22
N LYS A 121 11.59 -1.15 -7.73
CA LYS A 121 12.52 -0.01 -7.94
C LYS A 121 11.92 1.25 -8.59
N ASN A 122 10.83 1.14 -9.35
CA ASN A 122 10.18 2.28 -10.01
C ASN A 122 8.66 2.35 -9.76
N MET A 123 8.10 1.51 -8.89
CA MET A 123 6.65 1.43 -8.64
C MET A 123 6.34 1.57 -7.16
N ILE A 124 5.42 2.49 -6.85
CA ILE A 124 4.98 2.74 -5.48
C ILE A 124 3.46 2.60 -5.46
N ALA A 125 2.94 1.87 -4.48
CA ALA A 125 1.52 1.85 -4.19
C ALA A 125 1.15 2.92 -3.17
N PHE A 126 0.05 3.61 -3.43
CA PHE A 126 -0.60 4.51 -2.48
C PHE A 126 -1.83 3.83 -1.90
N ASP A 127 -1.99 3.95 -0.58
CA ASP A 127 -3.13 3.40 0.13
C ASP A 127 -4.44 4.09 -0.28
N THR A 128 -5.45 3.32 -0.71
CA THR A 128 -6.76 3.87 -1.12
C THR A 128 -7.68 4.25 0.02
N ASN A 129 -7.37 3.87 1.26
CA ASN A 129 -8.22 4.13 2.43
C ASN A 129 -7.70 5.34 3.21
N TYR A 130 -6.42 5.31 3.58
CA TYR A 130 -5.79 6.26 4.48
C TYR A 130 -5.36 7.56 3.79
N LEU A 131 -4.84 7.48 2.55
CA LEU A 131 -4.40 8.67 1.83
C LEU A 131 -5.57 9.62 1.54
N PRO A 132 -6.73 9.15 1.02
CA PRO A 132 -7.90 10.02 0.81
C PRO A 132 -8.50 10.54 2.11
N PHE A 133 -8.47 9.76 3.20
CA PHE A 133 -8.91 10.21 4.52
C PHE A 133 -8.14 11.46 4.98
N ILE A 134 -6.81 11.45 4.85
CA ILE A 134 -5.96 12.58 5.23
C ILE A 134 -6.16 13.77 4.27
N LEU A 135 -6.14 13.52 2.97
CA LEU A 135 -6.16 14.57 1.95
C LEU A 135 -7.52 15.24 1.76
N GLY A 136 -8.60 14.57 2.18
CA GLY A 136 -9.98 14.95 1.92
C GLY A 136 -10.45 14.55 0.52
N ARG A 137 -11.77 14.35 0.36
CA ARG A 137 -12.42 13.85 -0.87
C ARG A 137 -12.18 14.69 -2.14
N ASN A 138 -11.65 15.91 -2.02
CA ASN A 138 -11.39 16.83 -3.14
C ASN A 138 -9.90 16.90 -3.54
N SER A 139 -9.09 15.90 -3.24
CA SER A 139 -7.73 15.87 -3.78
C SER A 139 -7.81 15.62 -5.29
N ASN A 140 -7.47 16.62 -6.11
CA ASN A 140 -7.34 16.54 -7.58
C ASN A 140 -6.22 15.58 -8.05
N LEU A 141 -5.88 14.58 -7.24
CA LEU A 141 -4.92 13.55 -7.61
C LEU A 141 -5.65 12.59 -8.54
N LYS A 142 -5.19 12.52 -9.79
CA LYS A 142 -5.69 11.55 -10.76
C LYS A 142 -5.50 10.15 -10.19
N LEU A 143 -6.61 9.49 -9.87
CA LEU A 143 -6.66 8.05 -9.64
C LEU A 143 -6.36 7.39 -10.99
N VAL A 144 -5.15 6.88 -11.18
CA VAL A 144 -4.93 5.92 -12.26
C VAL A 144 -5.53 4.62 -11.75
N GLN A 145 -6.76 4.33 -12.17
CA GLN A 145 -7.43 3.07 -11.89
C GLN A 145 -6.69 1.95 -12.64
N ASN A 146 -6.52 0.82 -11.95
CA ASN A 146 -5.64 -0.30 -12.28
C ASN A 146 -6.03 -1.11 -13.53
N GLU A 147 -6.91 -0.62 -14.40
CA GLU A 147 -7.48 -1.45 -15.48
C GLU A 147 -6.54 -1.67 -16.68
N ASN A 148 -5.35 -1.05 -16.72
CA ASN A 148 -4.48 -1.09 -17.91
C ASN A 148 -2.99 -1.28 -17.61
N LEU A 149 -2.61 -2.12 -16.65
CA LEU A 149 -1.23 -2.60 -16.59
C LEU A 149 -1.07 -3.81 -17.52
N PRO A 150 -0.18 -3.77 -18.54
CA PRO A 150 0.04 -4.91 -19.41
C PRO A 150 0.64 -6.06 -18.58
N HIS A 151 -0.02 -7.22 -18.59
CA HIS A 151 0.58 -8.46 -18.16
C HIS A 151 1.83 -8.70 -19.03
N LYS A 152 3.00 -8.70 -18.41
CA LYS A 152 4.23 -9.24 -18.98
C LYS A 152 4.74 -10.33 -18.07
#